data_AF-A0A2X3CUH8-F1
#
_entry.id   AF-A0A2X3CUH8-F1
#
_cell.length_a   1.000
_cell.length_b   1.000
_cell.length_c   1.000
_cell.angle_alpha   90.00
_cell.angle_beta   90.00
_cell.angle_gamma   90.00
#
_symmetry.space_group_name_H-M   'P 1'
#
loop_
_entity.id
_entity.type
_entity.pdbx_description
1 polymer ?
#
loop_
_entity_poly.entity_id
_entity_poly.type
_entity_poly.pdbx_seq_one_letter_code
_entity_poly.pdbx_strand_id
1 'polypeptide(L)' 'MEALSEKFGNLDLIFVESGGDNLSATFSPELADLTIYVIDVAEGEKIPRKGGPGITKSDFW' A
#
# COMPACT_ATOMS: atom_id res chain seq x y z
N MET A 1 5.75 -13.11 6.10
CA MET A 1 4.59 -13.64 5.33
C MET A 1 4.53 -15.15 5.45
N GLU A 2 5.64 -15.85 5.17
CA GLU A 2 5.77 -17.32 5.27
C GLU A 2 5.29 -17.91 6.60
N ALA A 3 5.76 -17.39 7.75
CA ALA A 3 5.32 -17.89 9.06
C ALA A 3 3.80 -17.71 9.33
N LEU A 4 3.16 -16.71 8.70
CA LEU A 4 1.71 -16.51 8.80
C LEU A 4 0.98 -17.52 7.91
N SER A 5 1.48 -17.74 6.69
CA SER A 5 0.98 -18.75 5.77
C SER A 5 1.07 -20.16 6.36
N GLU A 6 2.19 -20.50 7.00
CA GLU A 6 2.36 -21.79 7.69
C GLU A 6 1.40 -21.94 8.89
N LYS A 7 1.16 -20.86 9.64
CA LYS A 7 0.30 -20.89 10.83
C LYS A 7 -1.18 -21.03 10.49
N PHE A 8 -1.63 -20.44 9.39
CA PHE A 8 -3.05 -20.37 9.04
C PHE A 8 -3.43 -21.21 7.81
N GLY A 9 -2.45 -21.85 7.15
CA GLY A 9 -2.59 -22.92 6.15
C GLY A 9 -3.18 -22.49 4.80
N ASN A 10 -4.33 -21.81 4.84
CA ASN A 10 -5.17 -21.50 3.69
C ASN A 10 -5.53 -20.00 3.70
N LEU A 11 -4.54 -19.13 3.85
CA LEU A 11 -4.77 -17.69 3.79
C LEU A 11 -5.00 -17.27 2.34
N ASP A 12 -6.20 -16.78 2.04
CA ASP A 12 -6.53 -16.23 0.72
C ASP A 12 -5.91 -14.85 0.51
N LEU A 13 -5.72 -14.08 1.59
CA LEU A 13 -5.21 -12.71 1.53
C LEU A 13 -4.50 -12.31 2.83
N ILE A 14 -3.42 -11.55 2.71
CA ILE A 14 -2.69 -10.96 3.83
C ILE A 14 -2.58 -9.45 3.60
N PHE A 15 -3.11 -8.66 4.53
CA PHE A 15 -2.92 -7.21 4.51
C PHE A 15 -1.61 -6.84 5.20
N VAL A 16 -0.82 -5.99 4.54
CA VAL A 16 0.39 -5.40 5.10
C VAL A 16 0.20 -3.89 5.13
N GLU A 17 0.09 -3.32 6.33
CA GLU A 17 0.01 -1.88 6.51
C GLU A 17 1.41 -1.28 6.60
N SER A 18 1.67 -0.20 5.86
CA SER A 18 2.90 0.57 6.07
C SER A 18 2.78 1.34 7.38
N GLY A 19 3.89 1.63 8.05
CA GLY A 19 3.86 2.37 9.33
C GLY A 19 3.40 3.83 9.24
N GLY A 20 2.77 4.26 8.14
CA GLY A 20 2.42 5.64 7.84
C GLY A 20 3.66 6.45 7.48
N ASP A 21 4.03 6.45 6.20
CA ASP A 21 5.09 7.31 5.67
C ASP A 21 4.53 8.18 4.53
N ASN A 22 5.36 9.06 4.00
CA ASN A 22 5.03 10.00 2.95
C ASN A 22 4.65 9.31 1.62
N LEU A 23 4.04 10.07 0.70
CA LEU A 23 3.52 9.60 -0.61
C LEU A 23 4.56 8.95 -1.56
N SER A 24 5.85 8.97 -1.20
CA SER A 24 6.90 8.26 -1.92
C SER A 24 7.18 6.85 -1.43
N ALA A 25 6.66 6.47 -0.26
CA ALA A 25 6.79 5.13 0.28
C ALA A 25 6.12 4.13 -0.66
N THR A 26 6.86 3.14 -1.14
CA THR A 26 6.38 2.06 -2.01
C THR A 26 6.74 0.72 -1.40
N PHE A 27 5.84 -0.25 -1.51
CA PHE A 27 6.20 -1.63 -1.26
C PHE A 27 7.06 -2.18 -2.39
N SER A 28 7.99 -3.06 -2.06
CA SER A 28 8.73 -3.83 -3.07
C SER A 28 7.74 -4.73 -3.82
N PRO A 29 7.86 -4.88 -5.15
CA PRO A 29 7.08 -5.85 -5.91
C PRO A 29 7.26 -7.30 -5.42
N GLU A 30 8.38 -7.60 -4.76
CA GLU A 30 8.61 -8.92 -4.15
C GLU A 30 7.86 -9.10 -2.81
N LEU A 31 7.32 -8.01 -2.24
CA LEU A 31 6.64 -8.00 -0.96
C LEU A 31 5.12 -7.91 -1.07
N ALA A 32 4.60 -7.17 -2.06
CA ALA A 32 3.18 -6.97 -2.25
C ALA A 32 2.79 -7.06 -3.73
N ASP A 33 1.85 -7.94 -4.04
CA ASP A 33 1.31 -8.12 -5.39
C ASP A 33 0.44 -6.94 -5.83
N LEU A 34 -0.28 -6.33 -4.88
CA LEU A 34 -1.13 -5.16 -5.07
C LEU A 34 -0.82 -4.13 -4.00
N THR A 35 -0.86 -2.84 -4.37
CA THR A 35 -0.63 -1.75 -3.43
C THR A 35 -1.80 -0.77 -3.42
N ILE A 36 -2.39 -0.58 -2.24
CA ILE A 36 -3.46 0.40 -2.01
C ILE A 36 -2.88 1.58 -1.22
N TYR A 37 -3.01 2.78 -1.75
CA TYR A 37 -2.65 4.01 -1.05
C TYR A 37 -3.88 4.68 -0.46
N VAL A 38 -3.82 4.95 0.84
CA VAL A 38 -4.88 5.64 1.58
C VAL A 38 -4.44 7.07 1.85
N ILE A 39 -5.24 8.04 1.40
CA ILE A 39 -5.03 9.47 1.64
C ILE A 39 -6.26 10.05 2.36
N ASP A 40 -6.06 11.09 3.16
CA ASP A 40 -7.17 11.76 3.86
C ASP A 40 -7.44 13.16 3.30
N VAL A 41 -8.72 13.56 3.30
CA VAL A 41 -9.15 14.87 2.77
C VAL A 41 -8.55 16.03 3.57
N ALA A 42 -8.30 15.87 4.88
CA ALA A 42 -7.73 16.90 5.73
C ALA A 42 -6.24 17.16 5.43
N GLU A 43 -5.54 16.26 4.73
CA GLU A 43 -4.17 16.50 4.25
C GLU A 43 -4.07 17.56 3.14
N GLY A 44 -5.23 17.97 2.61
CA GLY A 44 -5.39 19.12 1.73
C GLY A 44 -5.46 18.78 0.24
N GLU A 45 -6.10 19.68 -0.52
CA GLU A 45 -6.45 19.51 -1.95
C GLU A 45 -5.26 19.19 -2.88
N LYS A 46 -4.02 19.43 -2.43
CA LYS A 46 -2.80 19.28 -3.24
C LYS A 46 -2.26 17.85 -3.22
N ILE A 47 -2.74 16.98 -2.34
CA ILE A 47 -2.26 15.60 -2.19
C ILE A 47 -2.41 14.79 -3.50
N PRO A 48 -3.58 14.82 -4.20
CA PRO A 48 -3.72 14.18 -5.51
C PRO A 48 -2.74 14.70 -6.58
N ARG A 49 -2.25 15.93 -6.42
CA ARG A 49 -1.39 16.62 -7.40
C ARG A 49 0.10 16.44 -7.13
N LYS A 50 0.49 15.81 -6.01
CA LYS A 50 1.91 15.60 -5.67
C LYS A 50 2.60 14.55 -6.55
N GLY A 51 1.85 13.73 -7.31
CA GLY A 51 2.42 12.90 -8.37
C GLY A 51 3.36 11.77 -7.92
N GLY A 52 3.35 11.41 -6.64
CA GLY A 52 4.19 10.35 -6.09
C GLY A 52 3.80 8.96 -6.62
N PRO A 53 4.63 7.93 -6.38
CA PRO A 53 4.29 6.53 -6.67
C PRO A 53 2.91 6.10 -6.18
N GLY A 54 2.46 6.60 -5.02
CA GLY A 54 1.11 6.28 -4.53
C GLY A 54 -0.04 6.82 -5.36
N ILE A 55 0.24 7.82 -6.18
CA ILE A 55 -0.69 8.44 -7.11
C ILE A 55 -0.50 7.81 -8.49
N THR A 56 0.73 7.52 -8.92
CA THR A 56 0.99 7.08 -10.29
C THR A 56 0.96 5.56 -10.48
N LYS A 57 1.04 4.79 -9.40
CA LYS A 57 1.14 3.32 -9.40
C LYS A 57 0.10 2.63 -8.53
N SER A 58 -0.93 3.33 -8.06
CA SER A 58 -2.04 2.67 -7.35
C SER A 58 -2.89 1.90 -8.37
N ASP A 59 -3.15 0.62 -8.08
CA ASP A 59 -3.85 -0.30 -8.98
C ASP A 59 -5.35 0.05 -9.17
N PHE A 60 -5.91 0.84 -8.23
CA PHE A 60 -7.33 1.25 -8.23
C PHE A 60 -7.44 2.78 -8.10
N TRP A 61 -7.06 3.50 -9.15
CA TRP A 61 -7.25 4.96 -9.24
C TRP A 61 -8.71 5.39 -9.39
#